data_AF-A0A660M1T9-F1
#
_entry.id   AF-A0A660M1T9-F1
#
_cell.length_a   1.000
_cell.length_b   1.000
_cell.length_c   1.000
_cell.angle_alpha   90.00
_cell.angle_beta   90.00
_cell.angle_gamma   90.00
#
_symmetry.space_group_name_H-M   'P 1'
#
loop_
_entity.id
_entity.type
_entity.pdbx_description
1 polymer ?
#
loop_
_entity_poly.entity_id
_entity_poly.type
_entity_poly.pdbx_seq_one_letter_code
_entity_poly.pdbx_strand_id
1 'polypeptide(L)'
;MANDMKENNYFSHYKPGTTIPHGLLKARSVCNAPAENLVQTSPPDLHTSRVAFNAWMQSPPHRQSIMSSTYTLTGFGIAGNKIVEHFC
;
A
#
# COMPACT_ATOMS: atom_id res chain seq x y z
N MET A 1 -2.59 -2.92 8.40
CA MET A 1 -2.45 -1.78 7.47
C MET A 1 -3.80 -1.39 6.86
N ALA A 2 -4.35 -2.12 5.88
CA ALA A 2 -5.60 -1.70 5.22
C ALA A 2 -6.81 -1.59 6.17
N ASN A 3 -7.06 -2.62 6.99
CA ASN A 3 -8.13 -2.57 8.01
C ASN A 3 -7.92 -1.41 9.00
N ASP A 4 -6.68 -1.23 9.48
CA ASP A 4 -6.32 -0.15 10.41
C ASP A 4 -6.63 1.24 9.82
N MET A 5 -6.23 1.48 8.57
CA MET A 5 -6.57 2.72 7.84
C MET A 5 -8.08 2.92 7.68
N LYS A 6 -8.84 1.84 7.44
CA LYS A 6 -10.30 1.91 7.30
C LYS A 6 -10.98 2.19 8.64
N GLU A 7 -10.65 1.42 9.67
CA GLU A 7 -11.27 1.48 11.00
C GLU A 7 -10.97 2.79 11.72
N ASN A 8 -9.76 3.33 11.54
CA ASN A 8 -9.32 4.58 12.15
C ASN A 8 -9.40 5.80 11.22
N ASN A 9 -10.09 5.67 10.07
CA ASN A 9 -10.35 6.73 9.10
C ASN A 9 -9.12 7.59 8.75
N TYR A 10 -8.02 6.95 8.34
CA TYR A 10 -6.82 7.65 7.90
C TYR A 10 -6.21 7.01 6.65
N PHE A 11 -5.28 7.74 6.00
CA PHE A 11 -4.53 7.24 4.85
C PHE A 11 -3.08 7.71 4.93
N SER A 12 -2.20 6.84 5.40
CA SER A 12 -0.79 7.14 5.61
C SER A 12 0.03 5.87 5.78
N HIS A 13 1.31 5.93 5.43
CA HIS A 13 2.32 4.92 5.77
C HIS A 13 2.57 4.82 7.28
N TYR A 14 2.19 5.85 8.05
CA TYR A 14 2.43 5.98 9.48
C TYR A 14 1.13 5.93 10.28
N LYS A 15 1.18 5.45 11.53
CA LYS A 15 0.02 5.56 12.42
C LYS A 15 -0.26 7.03 12.75
N PRO A 16 -1.54 7.45 12.85
CA PRO A 16 -1.91 8.81 13.23
C PRO A 16 -1.20 9.26 14.51
N GLY A 17 -0.61 10.46 14.49
CA GLY A 17 0.07 11.04 15.65
C GLY A 17 1.42 10.40 16.01
N THR A 18 1.99 9.54 15.16
CA THR A 18 3.27 8.87 15.43
C THR A 18 4.20 8.88 14.22
N THR A 19 5.46 8.52 14.44
CA THR A 19 6.46 8.26 13.38
C THR A 19 6.59 6.76 13.06
N ILE A 20 5.66 5.91 13.53
CA ILE A 20 5.74 4.45 13.39
C ILE A 20 5.25 4.04 11.99
N PRO A 21 6.10 3.47 11.11
CA PRO A 21 5.71 3.07 9.76
C PRO A 21 5.06 1.68 9.79
N HIS A 22 3.79 1.64 10.17
CA HIS A 22 3.07 0.41 10.55
C HIS A 22 3.17 -0.72 9.52
N GLY A 23 2.85 -0.45 8.26
CA GLY A 23 2.82 -1.46 7.21
C GLY A 23 4.22 -1.98 6.86
N LEU A 24 5.17 -1.06 6.67
CA LEU A 24 6.57 -1.41 6.43
C LEU A 24 7.21 -2.19 7.58
N LEU A 25 6.91 -1.88 8.84
CA LEU A 25 7.40 -2.69 9.98
C LEU A 25 6.86 -4.12 9.92
N LYS A 26 5.57 -4.29 9.57
CA LYS A 26 4.98 -5.62 9.41
C LYS A 26 5.62 -6.38 8.26
N ALA A 27 5.79 -5.76 7.09
CA ALA A 27 6.49 -6.37 5.97
C ALA A 27 7.95 -6.72 6.32
N ARG A 28 8.63 -5.85 7.09
CA ARG A 28 10.03 -6.05 7.49
C ARG A 28 10.25 -7.23 8.43
N SER A 29 9.20 -7.69 9.12
CA SER A 29 9.28 -8.91 9.94
C SER A 29 9.50 -10.19 9.14
N VAL A 30 9.19 -10.17 7.84
CA VAL A 30 9.34 -11.31 6.92
C VAL A 30 10.20 -10.99 5.69
N CYS A 31 10.58 -9.72 5.51
CA CYS A 31 11.34 -9.23 4.37
C CYS A 31 12.47 -8.29 4.78
N ASN A 32 13.65 -8.41 4.16
CA ASN A 32 14.80 -7.59 4.55
C ASN A 32 14.68 -6.11 4.12
N ALA A 33 14.18 -5.87 2.90
CA ALA A 33 14.10 -4.53 2.33
C ALA A 33 12.72 -4.28 1.67
N PRO A 34 11.63 -4.19 2.45
CA PRO A 34 10.31 -4.05 1.85
C PRO A 34 10.04 -2.64 1.32
N ALA A 35 9.17 -2.55 0.32
CA ALA A 35 8.49 -1.32 -0.09
C ALA A 35 6.98 -1.41 0.13
N GLU A 36 6.32 -0.26 0.12
CA GLU A 36 4.87 -0.15 0.31
C GLU A 36 4.28 0.85 -0.67
N ASN A 37 3.28 0.42 -1.42
CA ASN A 37 2.39 1.30 -2.18
C ASN A 37 1.03 1.35 -1.49
N LEU A 38 0.47 2.55 -1.36
CA LEU A 38 -0.87 2.76 -0.83
C LEU A 38 -1.73 3.42 -1.89
N VAL A 39 -3.02 3.06 -1.96
CA VAL A 39 -4.01 3.84 -2.69
C VAL A 39 -5.34 3.83 -1.95
N GLN A 40 -6.01 4.97 -2.02
CA GLN A 40 -7.39 5.11 -1.61
C GLN A 40 -8.24 5.43 -2.83
N THR A 41 -9.29 4.64 -3.08
CA THR A 41 -10.21 4.85 -4.20
C THR A 41 -11.50 5.54 -3.77
N SER A 42 -12.14 6.26 -4.69
CA SER A 42 -13.46 6.90 -4.52
C SER A 42 -13.95 7.41 -5.87
N PRO A 43 -15.24 7.29 -6.25
CA PRO A 43 -16.36 6.69 -5.51
C PRO A 43 -16.36 5.13 -5.49
N PRO A 44 -17.36 4.46 -4.86
CA PRO A 44 -17.39 2.99 -4.70
C PRO A 44 -17.28 2.15 -5.97
N ASP A 45 -17.75 2.66 -7.09
CA ASP A 45 -17.61 2.06 -8.43
C ASP A 45 -16.15 1.98 -8.90
N LEU A 46 -15.26 2.78 -8.32
CA LEU A 46 -13.83 2.75 -8.60
C LEU A 46 -13.02 1.80 -7.70
N HIS A 47 -13.67 1.00 -6.84
CA HIS A 47 -13.03 -0.03 -6.02
C HIS A 47 -12.62 -1.26 -6.84
N THR A 48 -11.79 -1.04 -7.87
CA THR A 48 -11.31 -2.10 -8.76
C THR A 48 -9.78 -2.14 -8.77
N SER A 49 -9.22 -3.34 -9.00
CA SER A 49 -7.77 -3.53 -9.14
C SER A 49 -7.19 -2.70 -10.28
N ARG A 50 -7.92 -2.56 -11.40
CA ARG A 50 -7.49 -1.76 -12.54
C ARG A 50 -7.32 -0.28 -12.19
N VAL A 51 -8.23 0.30 -11.42
CA VAL A 51 -8.10 1.69 -10.96
C VAL A 51 -6.90 1.85 -10.02
N ALA A 52 -6.77 0.95 -9.02
CA ALA A 52 -5.66 0.96 -8.09
C ALA A 52 -4.30 0.86 -8.80
N PHE A 53 -4.16 -0.11 -9.70
CA PHE A 53 -2.92 -0.33 -10.45
C PHE A 53 -2.59 0.82 -11.39
N ASN A 54 -3.58 1.35 -12.12
CA ASN A 54 -3.38 2.52 -12.98
C ASN A 54 -2.92 3.75 -12.19
N ALA A 55 -3.50 3.98 -11.00
CA ALA A 55 -3.09 5.09 -10.13
C ALA A 55 -1.64 4.95 -9.67
N TRP A 56 -1.21 3.75 -9.27
CA TRP A 56 0.19 3.50 -8.92
C TRP A 56 1.12 3.68 -10.12
N MET A 57 0.78 3.15 -11.29
CA MET A 57 1.61 3.28 -12.49
C MET A 57 1.78 4.72 -12.99
N GLN A 58 0.80 5.59 -12.70
CA GLN A 58 0.88 7.02 -13.01
C GLN A 58 1.70 7.82 -11.99
N SER A 59 1.99 7.25 -10.82
CA SER A 59 2.80 7.88 -9.78
C SER A 59 4.25 7.37 -9.84
N PRO A 60 5.26 8.23 -10.11
CA PRO A 60 6.65 7.81 -10.21
C PRO A 60 7.18 6.96 -9.05
N PRO A 61 6.99 7.32 -7.76
CA PRO A 61 7.47 6.49 -6.65
C PRO A 61 6.77 5.13 -6.56
N HIS A 62 5.45 5.07 -6.79
CA HIS A 62 4.73 3.80 -6.73
C HIS A 62 5.11 2.88 -7.91
N ARG A 63 5.21 3.45 -9.12
CA ARG A 63 5.68 2.74 -10.31
C ARG A 63 7.10 2.21 -10.12
N GLN A 64 7.98 2.96 -9.47
CA GLN A 64 9.34 2.52 -9.19
C GLN A 64 9.36 1.25 -8.34
N SER A 65 8.51 1.16 -7.31
CA SER A 65 8.37 -0.07 -6.52
C SER A 65 7.89 -1.25 -7.38
N ILE A 66 6.85 -1.05 -8.20
CA ILE A 66 6.27 -2.10 -9.07
C ILE A 66 7.28 -2.61 -10.10
N MET A 67 8.05 -1.71 -10.70
CA MET A 67 8.98 -2.02 -11.78
C MET A 67 10.37 -2.44 -11.28
N SER A 68 10.59 -2.46 -9.96
CA SER A 68 11.88 -2.81 -9.39
C SER A 68 12.19 -4.28 -9.62
N SER A 69 13.33 -4.58 -10.21
CA SER A 69 13.85 -5.95 -10.34
C SER A 69 14.38 -6.52 -9.01
N THR A 70 14.40 -5.72 -7.94
CA THR A 70 14.87 -6.16 -6.61
C THR A 70 13.86 -7.00 -5.86
N TYR A 71 12.57 -6.80 -6.14
CA TYR A 71 11.48 -7.47 -5.46
C TYR A 71 11.06 -8.71 -6.25
N THR A 72 10.84 -9.81 -5.54
CA THR A 72 10.49 -11.13 -6.11
C THR A 72 9.12 -11.63 -5.67
N LEU A 73 8.49 -10.95 -4.72
CA LEU A 73 7.23 -11.24 -4.07
C LEU A 73 6.43 -9.94 -3.90
N THR A 74 5.12 -10.01 -4.10
CA THR A 74 4.21 -8.92 -3.76
C THR A 74 3.01 -9.47 -3.00
N GLY A 75 2.50 -8.70 -2.06
CA GLY A 75 1.35 -9.05 -1.24
C GLY A 75 0.38 -7.88 -1.13
N PHE A 76 -0.91 -8.16 -1.23
CA PHE A 76 -1.96 -7.14 -1.19
C PHE A 76 -2.78 -7.23 0.09
N GLY A 77 -3.10 -6.07 0.66
CA GLY A 77 -4.10 -5.92 1.72
C GLY A 77 -5.18 -4.95 1.29
N ILE A 78 -6.44 -5.39 1.30
CA ILE A 78 -7.58 -4.60 0.81
C ILE A 78 -8.64 -4.52 1.91
N ALA A 79 -9.11 -3.30 2.20
CA ALA A 79 -10.19 -3.04 3.14
C ALA A 79 -11.11 -1.93 2.60
N GLY A 80 -12.19 -2.32 1.93
CA GLY A 80 -13.07 -1.37 1.24
C GLY A 80 -12.29 -0.55 0.22
N ASN A 81 -12.19 0.75 0.46
CA ASN A 81 -11.49 1.67 -0.43
C ASN A 81 -10.00 1.86 -0.14
N LYS A 82 -9.44 1.16 0.86
CA LYS A 82 -8.03 1.23 1.24
C LYS A 82 -7.30 0.01 0.69
N ILE A 83 -6.29 0.24 -0.15
CA ILE A 83 -5.47 -0.81 -0.74
C ILE A 83 -4.01 -0.56 -0.41
N VAL A 84 -3.32 -1.63 -0.02
CA VAL A 84 -1.90 -1.67 0.33
C VAL A 84 -1.28 -2.76 -0.54
N GLU A 85 -0.14 -2.47 -1.15
CA GLU A 85 0.74 -3.44 -1.79
C GLU A 85 2.10 -3.39 -1.09
N HIS A 86 2.57 -4.55 -0.62
CA HIS A 86 3.89 -4.73 -0.03
C HIS A 86 4.77 -5.51 -0.97
N PHE A 87 6.01 -5.07 -1.09
CA PHE A 87 7.02 -5.75 -1.88
C PHE A 87 8.05 -6.42 -0.98
N CYS A 88 8.51 -7.57 -1.43
CA CYS A 88 9.72 -8.26 -1.00
C CYS A 88 10.38 -8.87 -2.24
#